data_AF-A0A8C5F8N6-F1
#
_entry.id   AF-A0A8C5F8N6-F1
#
_cell.length_a   1.000
_cell.length_b   1.000
_cell.length_c   1.000
_cell.angle_alpha   90.00
_cell.angle_beta   90.00
_cell.angle_gamma   90.00
#
_symmetry.space_group_name_H-M   'P 1'
#
loop_
_entity.id
_entity.type
_entity.pdbx_description
1 polymer ?
#
loop_
_entity_poly.entity_id
_entity_poly.type
_entity_poly.pdbx_seq_one_letter_code
_entity_poly.pdbx_strand_id
1 'polypeptide(L)'
;MLSWYSQHPENTNPYTLYAPLWHSSLGVTGMCQYTPSKLQYSHAFLLQLRLCQAACVRPADLIFIPDVTDNTPGLTINSEMNFPHAPSMGPTICHGLGLSSVYQHVLPGLGQPEVTTLHSEAGATVDYIFYTPRRDPPSGDPKGLTGYLSLLSEADLWSMAGLPNQHFPSDHLSLLARFKAW
;
A
#
# COMPACT_ATOMS: atom_id res chain seq x y z
N MET A 1 20.97 -16.10 -33.38
CA MET A 1 20.75 -15.02 -32.39
C MET A 1 19.74 -15.57 -31.40
N LEU A 2 20.25 -16.12 -30.29
CA LEU A 2 19.45 -16.92 -29.35
C LEU A 2 18.67 -15.99 -28.41
N SER A 3 17.35 -16.08 -28.52
CA SER A 3 16.37 -15.55 -27.58
C SER A 3 16.39 -16.39 -26.31
N TRP A 4 16.75 -15.79 -25.18
CA TRP A 4 16.49 -16.34 -23.85
C TRP A 4 15.17 -15.74 -23.36
N TYR A 5 14.05 -16.36 -23.71
CA TYR A 5 12.81 -16.15 -22.95
C TYR A 5 12.83 -17.09 -21.76
N SER A 6 12.97 -16.51 -20.58
CA SER A 6 13.01 -17.18 -19.29
C SER A 6 11.75 -18.02 -19.10
N GLN A 7 11.94 -19.31 -18.85
CA GLN A 7 10.90 -20.22 -18.38
C GLN A 7 10.75 -20.06 -16.87
N HIS A 8 9.88 -19.14 -16.45
CA HIS A 8 9.25 -19.23 -15.14
C HIS A 8 7.72 -19.25 -15.34
N PRO A 9 7.03 -20.35 -15.01
CA PRO A 9 5.59 -20.30 -14.85
C PRO A 9 5.33 -19.52 -13.56
N GLU A 10 4.94 -18.26 -13.70
CA GLU A 10 4.33 -17.47 -12.62
C GLU A 10 3.02 -18.17 -12.21
N ASN A 11 3.12 -19.11 -11.28
CA ASN A 11 1.98 -19.69 -10.60
C ASN A 11 1.48 -18.67 -9.56
N THR A 12 0.88 -17.57 -10.03
CA THR A 12 0.31 -16.58 -9.15
C THR A 12 -1.10 -17.04 -8.79
N ASN A 13 -1.21 -17.71 -7.64
CA ASN A 13 -2.48 -17.86 -6.94
C ASN A 13 -2.61 -16.68 -5.95
N PRO A 14 -3.08 -15.48 -6.38
CA PRO A 14 -3.27 -14.38 -5.46
C PRO A 14 -4.31 -14.77 -4.42
N TYR A 15 -3.99 -14.58 -3.14
CA TYR A 15 -4.97 -14.79 -2.07
C TYR A 15 -6.13 -13.80 -2.22
N THR A 16 -7.34 -14.30 -2.10
CA THR A 16 -8.53 -13.45 -2.04
C THR A 16 -8.55 -12.68 -0.72
N LEU A 17 -8.74 -11.37 -0.78
CA LEU A 17 -8.98 -10.55 0.41
C LEU A 17 -10.42 -10.79 0.88
N TYR A 18 -10.59 -11.19 2.14
CA TYR A 18 -11.90 -11.43 2.74
C TYR A 18 -12.33 -10.24 3.61
N ALA A 19 -13.63 -10.03 3.71
CA ALA A 19 -14.20 -9.09 4.65
C ALA A 19 -14.41 -9.76 6.03
N PRO A 20 -14.06 -9.09 7.14
CA PRO A 20 -13.32 -7.84 7.20
C PRO A 20 -11.83 -8.01 6.87
N LEU A 21 -11.20 -6.98 6.29
CA LEU A 21 -9.78 -7.02 5.92
C LEU A 21 -8.86 -7.24 7.14
N TRP A 22 -9.29 -6.81 8.31
CA TRP A 22 -8.59 -6.98 9.58
C TRP A 22 -9.53 -7.42 10.68
N HIS A 23 -8.97 -8.04 11.71
CA HIS A 23 -9.72 -8.52 12.86
C HIS A 23 -10.28 -7.37 13.71
N SER A 24 -11.47 -7.55 14.32
CA SER A 24 -12.14 -6.53 15.15
C SER A 24 -11.30 -6.12 16.37
N SER A 25 -10.42 -7.00 16.84
CA SER A 25 -9.49 -6.70 17.92
C SER A 25 -8.56 -5.53 17.59
N LEU A 26 -8.23 -5.26 16.30
CA LEU A 26 -7.39 -4.13 15.89
C LEU A 26 -7.90 -2.78 16.42
N GLY A 27 -9.21 -2.68 16.68
CA GLY A 27 -9.83 -1.46 17.18
C GLY A 27 -9.96 -0.38 16.12
N VAL A 28 -9.92 -0.75 14.84
CA VAL A 28 -10.11 0.15 13.70
C VAL A 28 -11.36 -0.29 12.95
N THR A 29 -12.29 0.63 12.75
CA THR A 29 -13.53 0.39 12.00
C THR A 29 -13.29 0.40 10.49
N GLY A 30 -14.23 -0.10 9.69
CA GLY A 30 -14.21 0.01 8.22
C GLY A 30 -14.23 1.45 7.68
N MET A 31 -14.43 2.45 8.56
CA MET A 31 -14.32 3.88 8.25
C MET A 31 -12.93 4.46 8.54
N CYS A 32 -11.93 3.59 8.78
CA CYS A 32 -10.57 3.95 9.19
C CYS A 32 -10.55 4.86 10.44
N GLN A 33 -11.47 4.61 11.38
CA GLN A 33 -11.54 5.32 12.67
C GLN A 33 -11.27 4.37 13.83
N TYR A 34 -10.60 4.86 14.86
CA TYR A 34 -10.43 4.12 16.10
C TYR A 34 -11.78 3.87 16.78
N THR A 35 -11.98 2.67 17.32
CA THR A 35 -13.10 2.42 18.24
C THR A 35 -12.74 2.98 19.61
N PRO A 36 -13.68 3.59 20.33
CA PRO A 36 -13.47 4.13 21.67
C PRO A 36 -13.36 3.00 22.71
N SER A 37 -12.35 2.15 22.60
CA SER A 37 -12.04 1.08 23.53
C SER A 37 -10.60 1.23 24.03
N LYS A 38 -10.37 0.99 25.33
CA LYS A 38 -9.02 0.99 25.92
C LYS A 38 -8.31 -0.30 25.54
N LEU A 39 -7.87 -0.42 24.29
CA LEU A 39 -7.08 -1.57 23.85
C LEU A 39 -5.65 -1.40 24.39
N GLN A 40 -5.25 -2.29 25.29
CA GLN A 40 -3.84 -2.47 25.64
C GLN A 40 -3.23 -3.46 24.65
N TYR A 41 -2.35 -2.97 23.79
CA TYR A 41 -1.60 -3.77 22.82
C TYR A 41 -0.50 -4.58 23.51
N SER A 42 -0.87 -5.63 24.26
CA SER A 42 0.10 -6.56 24.84
C SER A 42 0.75 -7.43 23.76
N HIS A 43 1.91 -8.02 24.05
CA HIS A 43 2.55 -8.98 23.16
C HIS A 43 1.59 -10.13 22.79
N ALA A 44 0.88 -10.68 23.78
CA ALA A 44 -0.13 -11.72 23.57
C ALA A 44 -1.28 -11.28 22.66
N PHE A 45 -1.70 -10.01 22.77
CA PHE A 45 -2.70 -9.44 21.89
C PHE A 45 -2.20 -9.30 20.44
N LEU A 46 -0.97 -8.80 20.23
CA LEU A 46 -0.41 -8.66 18.87
C LEU A 46 -0.21 -10.01 18.18
N LEU A 47 0.07 -11.08 18.93
CA LEU A 47 0.12 -12.45 18.41
C LEU A 47 -1.22 -12.89 17.80
N GLN A 48 -2.36 -12.37 18.29
CA GLN A 48 -3.69 -12.71 17.75
C GLN A 48 -3.97 -12.06 16.40
N LEU A 49 -3.30 -10.95 16.06
CA LEU A 49 -3.43 -10.30 14.76
C LEU A 49 -2.66 -11.02 13.65
N ARG A 50 -1.86 -12.04 13.98
CA ARG A 50 -0.91 -12.65 13.04
C ARG A 50 -1.57 -13.44 11.92
N LEU A 51 -2.76 -13.98 12.13
CA LEU A 51 -3.36 -14.94 11.20
C LEU A 51 -4.87 -14.73 11.08
N CYS A 52 -5.32 -14.36 9.88
CA CYS A 52 -6.72 -14.52 9.50
C CYS A 52 -6.96 -15.97 9.07
N GLN A 53 -8.22 -16.43 9.05
CA GLN A 53 -8.56 -17.80 8.66
C GLN A 53 -8.03 -18.16 7.26
N ALA A 54 -7.95 -17.19 6.34
CA ALA A 54 -7.38 -17.38 5.01
C ALA A 54 -5.85 -17.61 5.04
N ALA A 55 -5.11 -16.94 5.94
CA ALA A 55 -3.68 -17.15 6.12
C ALA A 55 -3.34 -18.53 6.74
N CYS A 56 -4.34 -19.20 7.34
CA CYS A 56 -4.21 -20.57 7.82
C CYS A 56 -4.48 -21.63 6.76
N VAL A 57 -4.93 -21.25 5.55
CA VAL A 57 -5.17 -22.19 4.45
C VAL A 57 -3.87 -22.37 3.67
N ARG A 58 -3.37 -23.61 3.63
CA ARG A 58 -2.19 -23.96 2.84
C ARG A 58 -2.49 -23.84 1.34
N PRO A 59 -1.68 -23.12 0.55
CA PRO A 59 -1.79 -23.12 -0.91
C PRO A 59 -1.57 -24.52 -1.48
N ALA A 60 -2.33 -24.86 -2.52
CA ALA A 60 -2.25 -26.17 -3.17
C ALA A 60 -0.87 -26.44 -3.80
N ASP A 61 -0.15 -25.38 -4.17
CA ASP A 61 1.15 -25.39 -4.84
C ASP A 61 2.35 -25.15 -3.90
N LEU A 62 2.11 -24.98 -2.59
CA LEU A 62 3.19 -24.78 -1.62
C LEU A 62 3.99 -26.08 -1.45
N ILE A 63 5.25 -26.08 -1.89
CA ILE A 63 6.19 -27.21 -1.78
C ILE A 63 6.26 -27.67 -0.32
N PHE A 64 6.17 -28.98 -0.10
CA PHE A 64 6.33 -29.57 1.23
C PHE A 64 7.81 -29.69 1.59
N ILE A 65 8.25 -28.84 2.50
CA ILE A 65 9.52 -28.85 3.22
C ILE A 65 9.19 -29.12 4.70
N PRO A 66 9.62 -30.27 5.27
CA PRO A 66 9.41 -30.59 6.68
C PRO A 66 9.95 -29.50 7.61
N ASP A 67 9.22 -29.22 8.67
CA ASP A 67 9.46 -28.17 9.69
C ASP A 67 9.50 -26.71 9.16
N VAL A 68 9.26 -26.50 7.85
CA VAL A 68 9.32 -25.16 7.23
C VAL A 68 7.95 -24.76 6.70
N THR A 69 7.37 -25.59 5.83
CA THR A 69 6.10 -25.29 5.11
C THR A 69 4.92 -26.13 5.57
N ASP A 70 5.17 -27.08 6.46
CA ASP A 70 4.18 -27.91 7.15
C ASP A 70 3.86 -27.40 8.56
N ASN A 71 4.52 -26.30 8.97
CA ASN A 71 4.22 -25.56 10.18
C ASN A 71 2.74 -25.17 10.18
N THR A 72 1.96 -25.91 10.94
CA THR A 72 0.58 -25.57 11.22
C THR A 72 0.62 -24.58 12.38
N PRO A 73 0.24 -23.30 12.19
CA PRO A 73 0.21 -22.36 13.30
C PRO A 73 -0.69 -22.95 14.39
N GLY A 74 -0.11 -23.20 15.57
CA GLY A 74 -0.77 -23.93 16.65
C GLY A 74 -2.13 -23.29 16.96
N LEU A 75 -3.19 -24.11 16.90
CA LEU A 75 -4.57 -23.75 17.24
C LEU A 75 -4.77 -23.43 18.73
N THR A 76 -3.71 -23.15 19.49
CA THR A 76 -3.74 -22.72 20.88
C THR A 76 -4.13 -21.23 21.04
N ILE A 77 -4.94 -20.71 20.12
CA ILE A 77 -5.71 -19.49 20.37
C ILE A 77 -7.08 -19.98 20.84
N ASN A 78 -7.20 -20.08 22.17
CA ASN A 78 -8.39 -20.46 22.91
C ASN A 78 -9.66 -19.92 22.21
N SER A 79 -10.50 -20.83 21.76
CA SER A 79 -11.81 -20.60 21.11
C SER A 79 -12.86 -19.95 22.02
N GLU A 80 -12.47 -19.28 23.10
CA GLU A 80 -13.36 -18.75 24.14
C GLU A 80 -13.02 -17.31 24.58
N MET A 81 -12.55 -16.46 23.67
CA MET A 81 -12.73 -15.02 23.88
C MET A 81 -13.89 -14.55 23.03
N ASN A 82 -15.07 -14.61 23.65
CA ASN A 82 -16.33 -14.11 23.12
C ASN A 82 -16.28 -12.57 23.06
N PHE A 83 -15.52 -12.04 22.10
CA PHE A 83 -15.54 -10.62 21.83
C PHE A 83 -16.90 -10.28 21.23
N PRO A 84 -17.56 -9.19 21.67
CA PRO A 84 -18.81 -8.76 21.09
C PRO A 84 -18.59 -8.65 19.58
N HIS A 85 -19.38 -9.39 18.80
CA HIS A 85 -19.38 -9.29 17.35
C HIS A 85 -19.56 -7.82 17.00
N ALA A 86 -18.47 -7.17 16.62
CA ALA A 86 -18.53 -5.83 16.06
C ALA A 86 -19.48 -5.89 14.85
N PRO A 87 -20.30 -4.86 14.62
CA PRO A 87 -21.21 -4.83 13.47
C PRO A 87 -20.43 -5.22 12.23
N SER A 88 -20.98 -6.14 11.43
CA SER A 88 -20.27 -6.79 10.33
C SER A 88 -19.66 -5.72 9.45
N MET A 89 -18.33 -5.63 9.52
CA MET A 89 -17.57 -4.77 8.64
C MET A 89 -17.75 -5.31 7.23
N GLY A 90 -18.45 -4.54 6.40
CA GLY A 90 -18.68 -4.89 5.00
C GLY A 90 -17.36 -4.95 4.22
N PRO A 91 -17.41 -5.40 2.96
CA PRO A 91 -16.22 -5.50 2.10
C PRO A 91 -15.62 -4.14 1.71
N THR A 92 -16.29 -3.04 2.03
CA THR A 92 -15.88 -1.68 1.67
C THR A 92 -15.14 -1.01 2.81
N ILE A 93 -13.98 -0.43 2.49
CA ILE A 93 -13.21 0.44 3.38
C ILE A 93 -13.39 1.88 2.93
N CYS A 94 -13.67 2.76 3.87
CA CYS A 94 -13.86 4.19 3.64
C CYS A 94 -12.98 4.98 4.61
N HIS A 95 -12.66 6.23 4.26
CA HIS A 95 -12.06 7.18 5.20
C HIS A 95 -12.74 8.54 5.11
N GLY A 96 -12.68 9.33 6.18
CA GLY A 96 -13.25 10.68 6.23
C GLY A 96 -12.38 11.78 5.60
N LEU A 97 -11.17 11.44 5.11
CA LEU A 97 -10.24 12.41 4.55
C LEU A 97 -10.61 12.78 3.11
N GLY A 98 -10.67 14.07 2.79
CA GLY A 98 -10.82 14.56 1.42
C GLY A 98 -9.46 14.76 0.76
N LEU A 99 -8.74 13.69 0.46
CA LEU A 99 -7.37 13.76 -0.05
C LEU A 99 -7.34 13.96 -1.58
N SER A 100 -6.32 14.66 -2.05
CA SER A 100 -5.92 14.75 -3.45
C SER A 100 -4.40 14.56 -3.55
N SER A 101 -3.94 13.85 -4.57
CA SER A 101 -2.52 13.76 -4.87
C SER A 101 -2.02 15.09 -5.44
N VAL A 102 -0.80 15.49 -5.08
CA VAL A 102 -0.11 16.62 -5.72
C VAL A 102 0.23 16.29 -7.18
N TYR A 103 0.64 15.05 -7.43
CA TYR A 103 1.10 14.55 -8.73
C TYR A 103 -0.02 13.80 -9.44
N GLN A 104 -0.09 13.94 -10.76
CA GLN A 104 -1.13 13.28 -11.59
C GLN A 104 -0.74 11.86 -12.01
N HIS A 105 0.51 11.45 -11.73
CA HIS A 105 1.08 10.15 -12.10
C HIS A 105 1.30 9.98 -13.61
N VAL A 106 1.06 11.04 -14.37
CA VAL A 106 1.31 11.13 -15.81
C VAL A 106 1.89 12.50 -16.14
N LEU A 107 2.90 12.53 -16.99
CA LEU A 107 3.50 13.75 -17.48
C LEU A 107 2.53 14.48 -18.41
N PRO A 108 2.40 15.81 -18.30
CA PRO A 108 1.55 16.60 -19.18
C PRO A 108 2.03 16.51 -20.64
N GLY A 109 1.09 16.35 -21.57
CA GLY A 109 1.36 16.28 -23.01
C GLY A 109 1.40 14.84 -23.54
N LEU A 110 2.48 14.11 -23.29
CA LEU A 110 2.70 12.76 -23.86
C LEU A 110 2.01 11.64 -23.07
N GLY A 111 1.50 11.92 -21.87
CA GLY A 111 0.77 10.94 -21.04
C GLY A 111 1.65 9.79 -20.53
N GLN A 112 2.98 9.93 -20.59
CA GLN A 112 3.92 8.97 -20.03
C GLN A 112 3.82 8.94 -18.50
N PRO A 113 3.98 7.78 -17.86
CA PRO A 113 3.97 7.70 -16.40
C PRO A 113 5.13 8.51 -15.82
N GLU A 114 4.83 9.34 -14.83
CA GLU A 114 5.85 9.88 -13.92
C GLU A 114 6.37 8.72 -13.05
N VAL A 115 7.64 8.76 -12.69
CA VAL A 115 8.23 7.77 -11.77
C VAL A 115 8.82 8.47 -10.55
N THR A 116 8.75 7.80 -9.40
CA THR A 116 9.34 8.26 -8.15
C THR A 116 10.50 7.38 -7.70
N THR A 117 10.63 6.18 -8.27
CA THR A 117 11.76 5.29 -8.07
C THR A 117 12.17 4.64 -9.38
N LEU A 118 13.45 4.32 -9.53
CA LEU A 118 13.98 3.51 -10.62
C LEU A 118 15.02 2.54 -10.07
N HIS A 119 14.70 1.26 -10.11
CA HIS A 119 15.66 0.19 -9.79
C HIS A 119 15.99 -0.63 -11.05
N SER A 120 16.78 -1.69 -10.89
CA SER A 120 17.31 -2.49 -12.00
C SER A 120 16.27 -3.17 -12.89
N GLU A 121 14.98 -3.22 -12.50
CA GLU A 121 13.95 -3.94 -13.24
C GLU A 121 12.94 -3.02 -13.93
N ALA A 122 12.53 -1.91 -13.28
CA ALA A 122 11.60 -0.94 -13.86
C ALA A 122 11.52 0.36 -13.04
N GLY A 123 10.98 1.40 -13.65
CA GLY A 123 10.55 2.62 -12.96
C GLY A 123 9.12 2.50 -12.44
N ALA A 124 8.86 3.07 -11.26
CA ALA A 124 7.51 3.07 -10.69
C ALA A 124 7.20 4.36 -9.92
N THR A 125 5.92 4.70 -9.81
CA THR A 125 5.43 5.68 -8.83
C THR A 125 4.99 4.92 -7.58
N VAL A 126 5.70 5.13 -6.48
CA VAL A 126 5.42 4.54 -5.16
C VAL A 126 5.39 5.58 -4.04
N ASP A 127 5.82 6.81 -4.32
CA ASP A 127 5.86 7.92 -3.39
C ASP A 127 4.74 8.92 -3.70
N TYR A 128 4.12 9.47 -2.65
CA TYR A 128 2.97 10.37 -2.79
C TYR A 128 3.02 11.50 -1.76
N ILE A 129 2.63 12.69 -2.18
CA ILE A 129 2.20 13.77 -1.28
C ILE A 129 0.70 13.94 -1.46
N PHE A 130 -0.07 13.55 -0.45
CA PHE A 130 -1.50 13.82 -0.38
C PHE A 130 -1.78 15.08 0.43
N TYR A 131 -2.75 15.87 -0.02
CA TYR A 131 -3.21 17.06 0.70
C TYR A 131 -4.74 17.16 0.66
N THR A 132 -5.31 17.92 1.58
CA THR A 132 -6.74 18.26 1.55
C THR A 132 -6.93 19.61 0.87
N PRO A 133 -7.51 19.66 -0.33
CA PRO A 133 -7.74 20.93 -1.00
C PRO A 133 -8.85 21.73 -0.32
N ARG A 134 -8.72 23.05 -0.38
CA ARG A 134 -9.77 23.96 0.05
C ARG A 134 -10.90 23.95 -0.97
N ARG A 135 -12.11 23.69 -0.49
CA ARG A 135 -13.35 23.77 -1.27
C ARG A 135 -13.99 25.14 -1.00
N ASP A 136 -13.60 26.17 -1.75
CA ASP A 136 -14.33 27.43 -1.73
C ASP A 136 -15.49 27.36 -2.74
N PRO A 137 -16.77 27.46 -2.32
CA PRO A 137 -17.84 27.72 -3.28
C PRO A 137 -17.66 29.13 -3.90
N PRO A 138 -17.87 29.37 -5.22
CA PRO A 138 -18.36 28.47 -6.28
C PRO A 138 -17.30 28.09 -7.34
N SER A 139 -16.02 28.42 -7.14
CA SER A 139 -14.93 28.08 -8.05
C SER A 139 -14.34 26.74 -7.58
N GLY A 140 -14.86 25.64 -8.12
CA GLY A 140 -14.52 24.26 -7.76
C GLY A 140 -13.06 23.85 -7.97
N ASP A 141 -12.14 24.80 -8.10
CA ASP A 141 -10.72 24.55 -8.16
C ASP A 141 -10.19 24.24 -6.75
N PRO A 142 -9.55 23.09 -6.55
CA PRO A 142 -8.89 22.77 -5.29
C PRO A 142 -7.82 23.82 -4.96
N LYS A 143 -8.14 24.76 -4.07
CA LYS A 143 -7.21 25.81 -3.64
C LYS A 143 -6.28 25.28 -2.55
N GLY A 144 -5.00 25.65 -2.61
CA GLY A 144 -4.02 25.33 -1.57
C GLY A 144 -2.66 24.89 -2.10
N LEU A 145 -2.63 24.18 -3.22
CA LEU A 145 -1.39 23.86 -3.94
C LEU A 145 -1.00 25.05 -4.83
N THR A 146 0.21 25.56 -4.66
CA THR A 146 0.72 26.74 -5.39
C THR A 146 1.88 26.43 -6.33
N GLY A 147 2.29 25.16 -6.38
CA GLY A 147 3.39 24.68 -7.20
C GLY A 147 3.94 23.37 -6.66
N TYR A 148 4.62 22.64 -7.52
CA TYR A 148 5.33 21.41 -7.19
C TYR A 148 6.52 21.26 -8.15
N LEU A 149 7.51 20.46 -7.76
CA LEU A 149 8.61 20.09 -8.65
C LEU A 149 8.15 18.93 -9.53
N SER A 150 8.12 19.14 -10.85
CA SER A 150 7.74 18.09 -11.82
C SER A 150 8.66 16.87 -11.73
N LEU A 151 8.07 15.70 -11.92
CA LEU A 151 8.80 14.44 -11.99
C LEU A 151 9.32 14.17 -13.40
N LEU A 152 10.08 13.08 -13.52
CA LEU A 152 10.69 12.60 -14.75
C LEU A 152 10.00 11.30 -15.20
N SER A 153 10.13 10.97 -16.48
CA SER A 153 9.77 9.65 -16.99
C SER A 153 10.89 8.64 -16.69
N GLU A 154 10.57 7.36 -16.79
CA GLU A 154 11.58 6.30 -16.75
C GLU A 154 12.66 6.49 -17.84
N ALA A 155 12.27 6.92 -19.05
CA ALA A 155 13.20 7.15 -20.15
C ALA A 155 14.20 8.29 -19.85
N ASP A 156 13.73 9.36 -19.21
CA ASP A 156 14.59 10.46 -18.79
C ASP A 156 15.63 9.98 -17.76
N LEU A 157 15.23 9.16 -16.80
CA LEU A 157 16.14 8.62 -15.79
C LEU A 157 17.17 7.66 -16.40
N TRP A 158 16.77 6.77 -17.32
CA TRP A 158 17.73 5.92 -18.03
C TRP A 158 18.72 6.72 -18.89
N SER A 159 18.30 7.85 -19.45
CA SER A 159 19.20 8.76 -20.18
C SER A 159 20.30 9.35 -19.29
N MET A 160 20.08 9.38 -17.97
CA MET A 160 21.02 9.84 -16.93
C MET A 160 21.74 8.69 -16.19
N ALA A 161 21.84 7.52 -16.82
CA ALA A 161 22.42 6.31 -16.23
C ALA A 161 21.63 5.69 -15.07
N GLY A 162 20.31 5.93 -15.01
CA GLY A 162 19.41 5.35 -14.02
C GLY A 162 19.57 5.95 -12.62
N LEU A 163 19.03 5.29 -11.60
CA LEU A 163 19.22 5.64 -10.20
C LEU A 163 19.76 4.43 -9.40
N PRO A 164 20.51 4.68 -8.30
CA PRO A 164 21.17 5.93 -7.97
C PRO A 164 22.31 6.26 -8.95
N ASN A 165 22.73 7.52 -9.03
CA ASN A 165 23.84 7.97 -9.86
C ASN A 165 24.64 9.12 -9.21
N GLN A 166 25.61 9.70 -9.93
CA GLN A 166 26.49 10.76 -9.40
C GLN A 166 25.76 12.05 -8.98
N HIS A 167 24.58 12.30 -9.54
CA HIS A 167 23.73 13.46 -9.23
C HIS A 167 22.62 13.12 -8.23
N PHE A 168 22.10 11.89 -8.29
CA PHE A 168 21.01 11.41 -7.45
C PHE A 168 21.49 10.26 -6.56
N PRO A 169 21.78 10.50 -5.27
CA PRO A 169 22.36 9.49 -4.39
C PRO A 169 21.36 8.44 -3.91
N SER A 170 20.07 8.58 -4.20
CA SER A 170 19.01 7.62 -3.88
C SER A 170 18.40 7.08 -5.18
N ASP A 171 17.87 5.88 -5.09
CA ASP A 171 16.97 5.24 -6.06
C ASP A 171 15.58 5.89 -6.13
N HIS A 172 15.25 6.77 -5.18
CA HIS A 172 14.02 7.57 -5.18
C HIS A 172 14.25 9.04 -5.53
N LEU A 173 13.30 9.64 -6.24
CA LEU A 173 13.23 11.07 -6.49
C LEU A 173 12.50 11.79 -5.35
N SER A 174 13.06 12.92 -4.93
CA SER A 174 12.42 13.75 -3.91
C SER A 174 11.16 14.43 -4.45
N LEU A 175 10.03 14.20 -3.77
CA LEU A 175 8.81 14.96 -4.02
C LEU A 175 8.87 16.32 -3.32
N LEU A 176 8.45 17.38 -4.02
CA LEU A 176 8.42 18.73 -3.46
C LEU A 176 7.15 19.45 -3.89
N ALA A 177 6.40 19.94 -2.90
CA ALA A 177 5.18 20.70 -3.10
C ALA A 177 5.21 21.99 -2.28
N ARG A 178 4.62 23.05 -2.82
CA ARG A 178 4.45 24.33 -2.12
C ARG A 178 2.98 24.57 -1.86
N PHE A 179 2.63 24.68 -0.59
CA PHE A 179 1.28 24.99 -0.15
C PHE A 179 1.18 26.42 0.36
N LYS A 180 0.01 27.03 0.18
CA LYS A 180 -0.33 28.28 0.87
C LYS A 180 -0.86 27.92 2.25
N ALA A 181 -0.06 28.20 3.29
CA ALA A 181 -0.50 28.10 4.68
C ALA A 181 -1.55 29.18 5.00
N TRP A 182 -2.34 28.91 6.04
CA TRP A 182 -3.39 29.79 6.55
C TRP A 182 -2.80 31.03 7.23
#